data_AF-A0A9D4KN03-F1
#
_entry.id   AF-A0A9D4KN03-F1
#
_cell.length_a   1.000
_cell.length_b   1.000
_cell.length_c   1.000
_cell.angle_alpha   90.00
_cell.angle_beta   90.00
_cell.angle_gamma   90.00
#
_symmetry.space_group_name_H-M   'P 1'
#
loop_
_entity.id
_entity.type
_entity.pdbx_description
1 polymer ?
#
loop_
_entity_poly.entity_id
_entity_poly.type
_entity_poly.pdbx_seq_one_letter_code
_entity_poly.pdbx_strand_id
1 'polypeptide(L)'
;MAGVPDDQDRQSSVSVTNQIINLVHTHLGISMVPNDIDIGHRLGKFKPNSNRPVIVKFVRRQTKIDILQKAKLFKGLGIYVNEDLTKLNAEVLASVRPETT
;
A
#
# COMPACT_ATOMS: atom_id res chain seq x y z
N MET A 1 -2.28 -1.62 0.40
CA MET A 1 -1.03 -1.98 1.12
C MET A 1 -1.39 -2.67 2.42
N ALA A 2 -0.75 -3.78 2.77
CA ALA A 2 -0.99 -4.53 4.00
C ALA A 2 0.31 -4.68 4.82
N GLY A 3 0.20 -4.92 6.13
CA GLY A 3 1.35 -5.08 7.03
C GLY A 3 1.91 -3.79 7.62
N VAL A 4 1.29 -2.63 7.33
CA VAL A 4 1.67 -1.33 7.93
C VAL A 4 1.22 -1.30 9.40
N PRO A 5 2.09 -0.98 10.38
CA PRO A 5 1.73 -0.97 11.81
C PRO A 5 0.48 -0.13 12.12
N ASP A 6 -0.47 -0.69 12.87
CA ASP A 6 -1.76 -0.08 13.22
C ASP A 6 -1.97 -0.14 14.74
N ASP A 7 -1.41 0.84 15.44
CA ASP A 7 -1.33 0.91 16.91
C ASP A 7 -2.51 1.69 17.54
N GLN A 8 -3.32 2.35 16.73
CA GLN A 8 -4.35 3.27 17.20
C GLN A 8 -5.69 3.00 16.50
N ASP A 9 -6.78 3.00 17.28
CA ASP A 9 -8.14 2.83 16.77
C ASP A 9 -8.47 3.90 15.71
N ARG A 10 -8.15 5.17 16.03
CA ARG A 10 -8.32 6.33 15.15
C ARG A 10 -6.98 6.85 14.67
N GLN A 11 -6.69 6.62 13.39
CA GLN A 11 -5.58 7.27 12.69
C GLN A 11 -6.14 8.29 11.69
N SER A 12 -5.59 9.50 11.68
CA SER A 12 -5.95 10.53 10.69
C SER A 12 -5.34 10.22 9.31
N SER A 13 -5.96 10.72 8.24
CA SER A 13 -5.43 10.59 6.87
C SER A 13 -3.98 11.10 6.77
N VAL A 14 -3.68 12.20 7.48
CA VAL A 14 -2.33 12.80 7.52
C VAL A 14 -1.31 11.85 8.17
N SER A 15 -1.68 11.21 9.29
CA SER A 15 -0.80 10.25 9.97
C SER A 15 -0.50 9.05 9.07
N VAL A 16 -1.54 8.49 8.45
CA VAL A 16 -1.41 7.36 7.51
C VAL A 16 -0.53 7.75 6.31
N THR A 17 -0.74 8.94 5.75
CA THR A 17 0.04 9.49 4.64
C THR A 17 1.53 9.57 4.99
N ASN A 18 1.86 10.12 6.16
CA ASN A 18 3.25 10.23 6.62
C ASN A 18 3.88 8.85 6.85
N GLN A 19 3.14 7.87 7.39
CA GLN A 19 3.63 6.50 7.54
C GLN A 19 3.97 5.86 6.18
N ILE A 20 3.12 6.05 5.17
CA ILE A 20 3.37 5.54 3.82
C ILE A 20 4.62 6.18 3.21
N ILE A 21 4.76 7.51 3.31
CA ILE A 21 5.93 8.24 2.80
C ILE A 21 7.20 7.70 3.46
N ASN A 22 7.21 7.56 4.79
CA ASN A 22 8.36 7.05 5.53
C ASN A 22 8.72 5.61 5.14
N LEU A 23 7.73 4.72 4.97
CA LEU A 23 7.95 3.34 4.55
C LEU A 23 8.52 3.25 3.13
N VAL A 24 7.93 4.01 2.21
CA VAL A 24 8.35 4.05 0.80
C VAL A 24 9.74 4.65 0.66
N HIS A 25 10.06 5.70 1.40
CA HIS A 25 11.40 6.27 1.44
C HIS A 25 12.41 5.26 2.01
N THR A 26 12.14 4.72 3.19
CA THR A 26 13.07 3.83 3.92
C THR A 26 13.37 2.54 3.16
N HIS A 27 12.36 1.92 2.54
CA HIS A 27 12.52 0.59 1.94
C HIS A 27 12.64 0.59 0.41
N LEU A 28 12.08 1.59 -0.27
CA LEU A 28 12.08 1.66 -1.75
C LEU A 28 13.00 2.76 -2.30
N GLY A 29 13.50 3.66 -1.44
CA GLY A 29 14.33 4.79 -1.85
C GLY A 29 13.59 5.77 -2.77
N ILE A 30 12.26 5.88 -2.65
CA ILE A 30 11.44 6.82 -3.42
C ILE A 30 11.08 7.99 -2.49
N SER A 31 11.51 9.19 -2.86
CA SER A 31 11.13 10.42 -2.16
C SER A 31 9.74 10.88 -2.63
N MET A 32 8.87 11.21 -1.68
CA MET A 32 7.53 11.73 -1.91
C MET A 32 7.24 12.83 -0.90
N VAL A 33 6.37 13.76 -1.26
CA VAL A 33 5.80 14.75 -0.35
C VAL A 33 4.32 14.44 -0.10
N PRO A 34 3.69 14.97 0.97
CA PRO A 34 2.27 14.73 1.24
C PRO A 34 1.35 15.00 0.04
N ASN A 35 1.67 16.00 -0.79
CA ASN A 35 0.90 16.37 -1.97
C ASN A 35 0.97 15.34 -3.13
N ASP A 36 1.84 14.33 -3.06
CA ASP A 36 1.86 13.23 -4.02
C ASP A 36 0.77 12.18 -3.72
N ILE A 37 0.17 12.24 -2.53
CA ILE A 37 -0.92 11.37 -2.07
C ILE A 37 -2.20 12.21 -1.96
N ASP A 38 -3.22 11.81 -2.73
CA ASP A 38 -4.55 12.42 -2.67
C ASP A 38 -5.29 11.96 -1.40
N ILE A 39 -5.28 10.65 -1.13
CA ILE A 39 -5.91 10.10 0.08
C ILE A 39 -5.19 8.84 0.55
N GLY A 40 -5.06 8.70 1.88
CA GLY A 40 -4.55 7.50 2.52
C GLY A 40 -5.37 7.17 3.77
N HIS A 41 -5.98 5.99 3.85
CA HIS A 41 -6.74 5.59 5.04
C HIS A 41 -6.77 4.08 5.25
N ARG A 42 -7.04 3.68 6.50
CA ARG A 42 -7.20 2.28 6.92
C ARG A 42 -8.55 1.76 6.45
N LEU A 43 -8.58 0.49 6.04
CA LEU A 43 -9.81 -0.21 5.68
C LEU A 43 -10.29 -1.10 6.83
N GLY A 44 -11.60 -1.07 7.09
CA GLY A 44 -12.26 -1.92 8.08
C GLY A 44 -12.16 -1.43 9.53
N LYS A 45 -12.73 -2.23 10.44
CA LYS A 45 -12.76 -1.94 11.88
C LYS A 45 -11.40 -2.23 12.52
N PHE A 46 -10.99 -1.38 13.46
CA PHE A 46 -9.78 -1.61 14.24
C PHE A 46 -9.88 -2.93 15.00
N LYS A 47 -8.77 -3.66 15.05
CA LYS A 47 -8.62 -4.89 15.81
C LYS A 47 -7.27 -4.87 16.50
N PRO A 48 -7.23 -5.02 17.84
CA PRO A 48 -5.96 -5.15 18.56
C PRO A 48 -5.11 -6.28 17.97
N ASN A 49 -3.78 -6.08 17.92
CA ASN A 49 -2.81 -7.03 17.38
C ASN A 49 -3.02 -7.39 15.89
N SER A 50 -3.70 -6.53 15.13
CA SER A 50 -3.91 -6.73 13.70
C SER A 50 -3.64 -5.43 12.94
N ASN A 51 -2.94 -5.55 11.81
CA ASN A 51 -2.65 -4.42 10.95
C ASN A 51 -3.74 -4.29 9.88
N ARG A 52 -4.67 -3.34 10.03
CA ARG A 52 -5.64 -3.07 8.96
C ARG A 52 -4.92 -2.67 7.67
N PRO A 53 -5.35 -3.17 6.51
CA PRO A 53 -4.80 -2.72 5.25
C PRO A 53 -5.08 -1.23 5.03
N VAL A 54 -4.19 -0.58 4.31
CA VAL A 54 -4.27 0.83 3.93
C VAL A 54 -4.57 0.91 2.43
N ILE A 55 -5.57 1.70 2.06
CA ILE A 55 -5.77 2.13 0.68
C ILE A 55 -5.12 3.49 0.47
N VAL A 56 -4.41 3.64 -0.65
CA VAL A 56 -3.66 4.85 -0.99
C VAL A 56 -3.98 5.24 -2.41
N LYS A 57 -4.43 6.48 -2.60
CA LYS A 57 -4.61 7.09 -3.91
C LYS A 57 -3.48 8.08 -4.14
N PHE A 58 -2.63 7.79 -5.13
CA PHE A 58 -1.57 8.70 -5.56
C PHE A 58 -2.13 9.68 -6.59
N VAL A 59 -1.61 10.92 -6.57
CA VAL A 59 -1.95 11.93 -7.58
C VAL A 59 -1.42 11.53 -8.96
N ARG A 60 -0.20 11.01 -9.00
CA ARG A 60 0.47 10.60 -10.25
C ARG A 60 0.43 9.09 -10.42
N ARG A 61 -0.04 8.64 -11.58
CA ARG A 61 -0.01 7.21 -11.96
C ARG A 61 1.41 6.66 -11.95
N GLN A 62 2.40 7.46 -12.36
CA GLN A 62 3.80 7.04 -12.40
C GLN A 62 4.32 6.66 -11.01
N THR A 63 4.04 7.47 -9.98
CA THR A 63 4.42 7.17 -8.59
C THR A 63 3.88 5.82 -8.14
N LYS A 64 2.62 5.51 -8.46
CA LYS A 64 2.03 4.20 -8.17
C LYS A 64 2.81 3.06 -8.87
N ILE A 65 3.14 3.24 -10.15
CA ILE A 65 3.87 2.23 -10.94
C ILE A 65 5.26 1.99 -10.36
N ASP A 66 6.00 3.05 -10.03
CA ASP A 66 7.36 2.96 -9.48
C ASP A 66 7.36 2.20 -8.14
N ILE A 67 6.37 2.47 -7.28
CA ILE A 67 6.19 1.76 -6.02
C ILE A 67 5.88 0.27 -6.26
N LEU A 68 4.98 -0.06 -7.19
CA LEU A 68 4.61 -1.45 -7.49
C LEU A 68 5.80 -2.24 -8.07
N GLN A 69 6.60 -1.65 -8.94
CA GLN A 69 7.79 -2.29 -9.50
C GLN A 69 8.85 -2.60 -8.43
N LYS A 70 8.99 -1.73 -7.43
CA LYS A 70 9.92 -1.91 -6.31
C LYS A 70 9.31 -2.68 -5.12
N ALA A 71 8.01 -2.99 -5.14
CA ALA A 71 7.31 -3.63 -4.02
C ALA A 71 7.94 -4.96 -3.58
N LYS A 72 8.65 -5.66 -4.46
CA LYS A 72 9.42 -6.86 -4.13
C LYS A 72 10.47 -6.64 -3.02
N LEU A 73 10.93 -5.40 -2.81
CA LEU A 73 11.88 -5.05 -1.75
C LEU A 73 11.24 -5.11 -0.35
N PHE A 74 9.90 -5.13 -0.26
CA PHE A 74 9.21 -5.38 1.00
C PHE A 74 9.16 -6.87 1.40
N LYS A 75 9.62 -7.78 0.53
CA LYS A 75 9.62 -9.22 0.82
C LYS A 75 10.48 -9.49 2.05
N GLY A 76 9.93 -10.26 3.00
CA GLY A 76 10.57 -10.57 4.29
C GLY A 76 10.22 -9.58 5.42
N LEU A 77 9.62 -8.42 5.11
CA LEU A 77 9.21 -7.43 6.12
C LEU A 77 7.74 -7.58 6.55
N GLY A 78 7.01 -8.55 6.01
CA GLY A 78 5.58 -8.73 6.26
C GLY A 78 4.70 -7.64 5.63
N ILE A 79 5.25 -6.78 4.77
CA ILE A 79 4.55 -5.72 4.07
C ILE A 79 4.25 -6.17 2.64
N TYR A 80 3.02 -5.94 2.19
CA TYR A 80 2.55 -6.30 0.85
C TYR A 80 1.90 -5.10 0.15
N VAL A 81 2.26 -4.89 -1.11
CA VAL A 81 1.69 -3.82 -1.95
C VAL A 81 1.10 -4.46 -3.20
N ASN A 82 -0.21 -4.30 -3.36
CA ASN A 82 -0.96 -4.77 -4.53
C ASN A 82 -1.85 -3.62 -5.04
N GLU A 83 -2.22 -3.68 -6.31
CA GLU A 83 -3.25 -2.81 -6.86
C GLU A 83 -4.63 -3.15 -6.31
N ASP A 84 -5.45 -2.12 -6.12
CA ASP A 84 -6.88 -2.27 -5.84
C ASP A 84 -7.62 -2.42 -7.16
N LEU A 85 -8.00 -3.66 -7.49
CA LEU A 85 -8.62 -4.01 -8.75
C LEU A 85 -10.12 -4.25 -8.55
N THR A 86 -10.90 -3.89 -9.56
CA THR A 86 -12.30 -4.35 -9.66
C THR A 86 -12.32 -5.87 -9.80
N LYS A 87 -13.43 -6.52 -9.42
CA LYS A 87 -13.59 -7.97 -9.52
C LYS A 87 -13.21 -8.53 -10.90
N LEU A 88 -13.73 -7.92 -11.96
CA LEU A 88 -13.42 -8.31 -13.34
C LEU A 88 -11.92 -8.21 -13.64
N ASN A 89 -11.27 -7.10 -13.25
CA ASN A 89 -9.84 -6.91 -13.50
C ASN A 89 -8.97 -7.88 -12.67
N ALA A 90 -9.40 -8.22 -11.46
CA ALA A 90 -8.75 -9.23 -10.64
C ALA A 90 -8.86 -10.63 -11.27
N GLU A 91 -10.03 -10.97 -11.84
CA GLU A 91 -10.25 -12.23 -12.57
C GLU A 91 -9.38 -12.29 -13.84
N VAL A 92 -9.30 -11.20 -14.61
CA VAL A 92 -8.40 -11.12 -15.78
C VAL A 92 -6.93 -11.27 -15.36
N LEU A 93 -6.51 -10.61 -14.27
CA LEU A 93 -5.15 -10.76 -13.77
C LEU A 93 -4.86 -12.21 -13.34
N ALA A 94 -5.83 -12.88 -12.71
CA ALA A 94 -5.70 -14.27 -12.29
C ALA A 94 -5.59 -15.22 -13.49
N SER A 95 -6.33 -14.98 -14.59
CA SER A 95 -6.32 -15.86 -15.76
C SER A 95 -5.03 -15.81 -16.59
N VAL A 96 -4.24 -14.72 -16.47
CA VAL A 96 -2.97 -14.56 -17.19
C VAL A 96 -1.73 -14.79 -16.33
N ARG A 97 -1.90 -14.94 -15.01
CA ARG A 97 -0.77 -15.23 -14.11
C ARG A 97 -0.30 -16.67 -14.35
N PRO A 98 0.98 -16.89 -14.66
CA PRO A 98 1.50 -18.24 -14.74
C PRO A 98 1.41 -18.93 -13.36
N GLU A 99 1.03 -20.21 -13.36
CA GLU A 99 1.15 -21.09 -12.20
C GLU A 99 2.60 -21.00 -11.70
N THR A 100 2.81 -20.42 -10.52
CA THR A 100 4.13 -20.33 -9.90
C THR A 100 4.67 -21.74 -9.66
N THR A 101 5.69 -22.13 -10.41
CA THR A 101 6.53 -23.34 -10.16
C THR A 101 7.34 -23.16 -8.89
#